data_AF-A0A2L0NBK7-F1
#
_entry.id   AF-A0A2L0NBK7-F1
#
_cell.length_a   1.000
_cell.length_b   1.000
_cell.length_c   1.000
_cell.angle_alpha   90.00
_cell.angle_beta   90.00
_cell.angle_gamma   90.00
#
_symmetry.space_group_name_H-M   'P 1'
#
loop_
_entity.id
_entity.type
_entity.pdbx_description
1 polymer ?
#
loop_
_entity_poly.entity_id
_entity_poly.type
_entity_poly.pdbx_seq_one_letter_code
_entity_poly.pdbx_strand_id
1 'polypeptide(L)'
;MSEGYGAGPASINGNANLLLEIAGLLRAGRLDGETGTAARQPRSHIEVALKVDEFARFAVDQYDDLVVLLTALSTALKTTGSNYTQAEAAVAASLAEFVDSSRYIPPTSIGMV
;
A
#
# COMPACT_ATOMS: atom_id res chain seq x y z
N MET A 1 -14.90 -9.37 23.54
CA MET A 1 -13.56 -9.39 22.92
C MET A 1 -13.78 -9.14 21.45
N SER A 2 -13.57 -7.90 20.99
CA SER A 2 -13.69 -7.55 19.58
C SER A 2 -12.41 -8.00 18.91
N GLU A 3 -12.52 -8.95 17.97
CA GLU A 3 -11.45 -9.23 17.01
C GLU A 3 -11.28 -7.98 16.13
N GLY A 4 -10.46 -7.05 16.62
CA GLY A 4 -10.03 -5.91 15.84
C GLY A 4 -9.14 -6.41 14.73
N TYR A 5 -9.38 -5.94 13.50
CA TYR A 5 -8.44 -6.08 12.40
C TYR A 5 -7.14 -5.34 12.76
N GLY A 6 -6.22 -6.05 13.40
CA GLY A 6 -4.88 -5.56 13.71
C GLY A 6 -3.94 -5.88 12.56
N ALA A 7 -3.58 -4.88 11.75
CA ALA A 7 -2.53 -5.03 10.76
C ALA A 7 -1.17 -4.69 11.40
N GLY A 8 -0.27 -5.67 11.48
CA GLY A 8 1.10 -5.44 11.95
C GLY A 8 1.96 -4.70 10.90
N PRO A 9 3.06 -4.04 11.29
CA PRO A 9 3.92 -3.27 10.38
C PRO A 9 4.42 -4.05 9.15
N ALA A 10 4.73 -5.33 9.33
CA ALA A 10 5.16 -6.22 8.24
C ALA A 10 4.03 -6.46 7.21
N SER A 11 2.78 -6.55 7.65
CA SER A 11 1.61 -6.69 6.76
C SER A 11 1.32 -5.39 6.01
N ILE A 12 1.46 -4.23 6.68
CA ILE A 12 1.26 -2.92 6.07
C ILE A 12 2.30 -2.67 4.97
N ASN A 13 3.58 -2.96 5.25
CA ASN A 13 4.66 -2.82 4.27
C ASN A 13 4.55 -3.85 3.14
N GLY A 14 4.14 -5.09 3.43
CA GLY A 14 3.88 -6.11 2.41
C GLY A 14 2.79 -5.68 1.43
N ASN A 15 1.66 -5.18 1.93
CA ASN A 15 0.57 -4.68 1.10
C ASN A 15 0.99 -3.48 0.25
N ALA A 16 1.80 -2.56 0.80
CA ALA A 16 2.32 -1.43 0.04
C ALA A 16 3.21 -1.86 -1.14
N ASN A 17 4.01 -2.90 -0.98
CA ASN A 17 4.87 -3.43 -2.05
C ASN A 17 4.04 -4.15 -3.12
N LEU A 18 3.05 -4.94 -2.73
CA LEU A 18 2.14 -5.61 -3.67
C LEU A 18 1.39 -4.60 -4.57
N LEU A 19 0.96 -3.46 -4.02
CA LEU A 19 0.29 -2.42 -4.81
C LEU A 19 1.22 -1.81 -5.88
N LEU A 20 2.51 -1.65 -5.57
CA LEU A 20 3.50 -1.17 -6.54
C LEU A 20 3.81 -2.23 -7.60
N GLU A 21 3.86 -3.51 -7.22
CA GLU A 21 4.03 -4.62 -8.17
C GLU A 21 2.85 -4.71 -9.14
N ILE A 22 1.61 -4.60 -8.65
CA ILE A 22 0.40 -4.58 -9.48
C ILE A 22 0.44 -3.39 -10.45
N ALA A 23 0.82 -2.20 -9.99
CA ALA A 23 1.01 -1.04 -10.87
C ALA A 23 2.07 -1.30 -11.96
N GLY A 24 3.16 -1.98 -11.62
CA GLY A 24 4.19 -2.40 -12.58
C GLY A 24 3.69 -3.45 -13.59
N LEU A 25 2.88 -4.42 -13.17
CA LEU A 25 2.31 -5.44 -14.04
C LEU A 25 1.24 -4.87 -14.99
N LEU A 26 0.44 -3.91 -14.53
CA LEU A 26 -0.49 -3.17 -15.37
C LEU A 26 0.22 -2.51 -16.56
N ARG A 27 1.46 -2.04 -16.35
CA ARG A 27 2.28 -1.46 -17.42
C ARG A 27 2.59 -2.46 -18.53
N ALA A 28 2.76 -3.73 -18.19
CA ALA A 28 3.04 -4.81 -19.14
C ALA A 28 1.81 -5.26 -19.94
N GLY A 29 0.59 -5.04 -19.41
CA GLY A 29 -0.67 -5.40 -20.06
C GLY A 29 -1.24 -4.34 -21.00
N ARG A 30 -0.54 -3.22 -21.19
CA ARG A 30 -1.03 -2.12 -22.03
C ARG A 30 -1.16 -2.57 -23.48
N LEU A 31 -2.20 -2.11 -24.18
CA LEU A 31 -2.27 -2.26 -25.63
C LEU A 31 -0.98 -1.70 -26.24
N ASP A 32 -0.20 -2.58 -26.87
CA ASP A 32 0.98 -2.20 -27.64
C ASP A 32 0.56 -1.32 -28.82
N GLY A 33 1.43 -0.38 -29.18
CA GLY A 33 1.33 0.37 -30.43
C GLY A 33 1.13 -0.56 -31.64
N GLU A 34 1.65 -1.79 -31.63
CA GLU A 34 1.39 -2.77 -32.70
C GLU A 34 -0.10 -3.05 -32.93
N THR A 35 -0.90 -3.19 -31.87
CA THR A 35 -2.35 -3.41 -31.96
C THR A 35 -3.06 -2.17 -32.54
N GLY A 36 -2.60 -0.97 -32.16
CA GLY A 36 -3.04 0.29 -32.77
C GLY A 36 -2.61 0.45 -34.23
N THR A 37 -1.50 -0.17 -34.62
CA THR A 37 -0.99 -0.16 -36.00
C THR A 37 -1.73 -1.16 -36.89
N ALA A 38 -2.14 -2.29 -36.32
CA ALA A 38 -2.95 -3.31 -37.00
C ALA A 38 -4.38 -2.81 -37.30
N ALA A 39 -4.94 -1.98 -36.43
CA ALA A 39 -6.26 -1.40 -36.61
C ALA A 39 -6.28 -0.12 -37.46
N ARG A 40 -5.14 0.43 -37.88
CA ARG A 40 -5.07 1.69 -38.65
C ARG A 40 -5.36 1.47 -40.14
N GLN A 41 -5.95 2.47 -40.80
CA GLN A 41 -6.11 2.47 -42.27
C GLN A 41 -4.75 2.23 -42.95
N PRO A 42 -4.68 1.44 -44.05
CA PRO A 42 -5.75 0.78 -44.79
C PRO A 42 -6.12 -0.63 -44.31
N ARG A 43 -5.59 -1.08 -43.17
CA ARG A 43 -5.75 -2.47 -42.70
C ARG A 43 -7.11 -2.76 -42.09
N SER A 44 -7.90 -1.73 -41.79
CA SER A 44 -9.27 -1.83 -41.28
C SER A 44 -10.18 -0.77 -41.92
N HIS A 45 -11.49 -0.99 -41.84
CA HIS A 45 -12.48 0.02 -42.19
C HIS A 45 -12.33 1.25 -41.27
N ILE A 46 -12.56 2.45 -41.81
CA ILE A 46 -12.32 3.71 -41.10
C ILE A 46 -13.01 3.80 -39.73
N GLU A 47 -14.24 3.29 -39.62
CA GLU A 47 -15.00 3.26 -38.37
C GLU A 47 -14.38 2.33 -37.33
N VAL A 48 -13.82 1.20 -37.76
CA VAL A 48 -13.11 0.26 -36.87
C VAL A 48 -11.82 0.90 -36.38
N ALA A 49 -11.07 1.55 -37.27
CA ALA A 49 -9.86 2.29 -36.89
C ALA A 49 -10.15 3.37 -35.83
N LEU A 50 -11.23 4.13 -36.01
CA LEU A 50 -11.65 5.16 -35.05
C LEU A 50 -12.05 4.57 -33.69
N LYS A 51 -12.79 3.46 -33.69
CA LYS A 51 -13.22 2.81 -32.44
C LYS A 51 -12.05 2.18 -31.67
N VAL A 52 -11.07 1.61 -32.37
CA VAL A 52 -9.87 1.09 -31.72
C VAL A 52 -9.01 2.21 -31.15
N ASP A 53 -8.90 3.36 -31.84
CA ASP A 53 -8.20 4.54 -31.32
C ASP A 53 -8.88 5.11 -30.06
N GLU A 54 -10.21 5.21 -30.06
CA GLU A 54 -11.00 5.63 -28.90
C GLU A 54 -10.79 4.69 -27.71
N PHE A 55 -10.87 3.38 -27.93
CA PHE A 55 -10.63 2.37 -26.90
C PHE A 55 -9.19 2.42 -26.37
N ALA A 56 -8.19 2.58 -27.25
CA ALA A 56 -6.80 2.65 -26.85
C ALA A 56 -6.53 3.88 -25.96
N ARG A 57 -7.12 5.03 -26.29
CA ARG A 57 -7.03 6.25 -25.46
C ARG A 57 -7.68 6.05 -24.10
N PHE A 58 -8.90 5.51 -24.06
CA PHE A 58 -9.59 5.19 -22.81
C PHE A 58 -8.78 4.22 -21.94
N ALA A 59 -8.23 3.16 -22.54
CA ALA A 59 -7.43 2.17 -21.81
C ALA A 59 -6.14 2.76 -21.22
N VAL A 60 -5.50 3.71 -21.92
CA VAL A 60 -4.32 4.43 -21.39
C VAL A 60 -4.71 5.33 -20.22
N ASP A 61 -5.81 6.07 -20.34
CA ASP A 61 -6.29 6.98 -19.29
C ASP A 61 -6.63 6.21 -17.99
N GLN A 62 -7.39 5.12 -18.10
CA GLN A 62 -7.72 4.26 -16.96
C GLN A 62 -6.47 3.60 -16.34
N TYR A 63 -5.46 3.27 -17.16
CA TYR A 63 -4.20 2.75 -16.68
C TYR A 63 -3.44 3.81 -15.84
N ASP A 64 -3.32 5.03 -16.35
CA ASP A 64 -2.60 6.11 -15.66
C ASP A 64 -3.27 6.44 -14.31
N ASP A 65 -4.61 6.51 -14.28
CA ASP A 65 -5.39 6.72 -13.06
C ASP A 65 -5.16 5.62 -12.02
N LEU A 66 -5.21 4.34 -12.44
CA LEU A 66 -4.98 3.21 -11.55
C LEU A 66 -3.56 3.19 -10.99
N VAL A 67 -2.55 3.49 -11.81
CA VAL A 67 -1.16 3.57 -11.36
C VAL A 67 -0.99 4.67 -10.32
N VAL A 68 -1.57 5.85 -10.54
CA VAL A 68 -1.55 6.96 -9.59
C VAL A 68 -2.22 6.55 -8.28
N LEU A 69 -3.40 5.94 -8.33
CA LEU A 69 -4.14 5.50 -7.14
C LEU A 69 -3.38 4.45 -6.33
N LEU A 70 -2.85 3.41 -6.98
CA LEU A 70 -2.10 2.33 -6.34
C LEU A 70 -0.81 2.85 -5.69
N THR A 71 -0.13 3.78 -6.36
CA THR A 71 1.09 4.42 -5.84
C THR A 71 0.79 5.32 -4.64
N ALA A 72 -0.28 6.12 -4.71
CA ALA A 72 -0.73 6.95 -3.61
C ALA A 72 -1.10 6.10 -2.38
N LEU A 73 -1.82 4.99 -2.60
CA LEU A 73 -2.20 4.06 -1.53
C LEU A 73 -0.98 3.37 -0.92
N SER A 74 -0.02 2.91 -1.72
CA SER A 74 1.25 2.35 -1.24
C SER A 74 1.99 3.36 -0.35
N THR A 75 2.05 4.62 -0.77
CA THR A 75 2.70 5.70 -0.01
C THR A 75 1.99 5.97 1.32
N ALA A 76 0.65 6.00 1.31
CA ALA A 76 -0.15 6.14 2.52
C ALA A 76 0.10 4.98 3.49
N LEU A 77 0.11 3.73 3.02
CA LEU A 77 0.41 2.56 3.85
C LEU A 77 1.81 2.61 4.44
N LYS A 78 2.84 2.95 3.66
CA LYS A 78 4.21 3.12 4.18
C LYS A 78 4.29 4.19 5.27
N THR A 79 3.56 5.29 5.10
CA THR A 79 3.48 6.38 6.08
C THR A 79 2.82 5.88 7.37
N THR A 80 1.70 5.17 7.27
CA THR A 80 1.01 4.55 8.41
C THR A 80 1.90 3.56 9.15
N GLY A 81 2.59 2.67 8.42
CA GLY A 81 3.54 1.71 9.01
C GLY A 81 4.68 2.40 9.75
N SER A 82 5.29 3.44 9.15
CA SER A 82 6.34 4.24 9.79
C SER A 82 5.85 4.91 11.08
N ASN A 83 4.68 5.56 11.03
CA ASN A 83 4.09 6.21 12.20
C ASN A 83 3.82 5.21 13.33
N TYR A 84 3.34 4.02 13.00
CA TYR A 84 3.10 2.96 13.98
C TYR A 84 4.41 2.52 14.65
N THR A 85 5.45 2.25 13.87
CA THR A 85 6.76 1.85 14.42
C THR A 85 7.40 2.93 15.30
N GLN A 86 7.23 4.21 14.95
CA GLN A 86 7.71 5.33 15.76
C GLN A 86 6.95 5.43 17.10
N ALA A 87 5.62 5.25 17.08
CA ALA A 87 4.81 5.25 18.28
C ALA A 87 5.18 4.09 19.21
N GLU A 88 5.37 2.87 18.68
CA GLU A 88 5.83 1.73 19.47
C GLU A 88 7.22 1.98 20.08
N ALA A 89 8.16 2.53 19.32
CA ALA A 89 9.49 2.86 19.83
C ALA A 89 9.44 3.89 20.96
N ALA A 90 8.59 4.92 20.84
CA ALA A 90 8.40 5.92 21.89
C ALA A 90 7.76 5.33 23.15
N VAL A 91 6.77 4.46 23.00
CA VAL A 91 6.14 3.75 24.12
C VAL A 91 7.13 2.81 24.81
N ALA A 92 7.93 2.06 24.04
CA ALA A 92 8.96 1.18 24.58
C ALA A 92 10.04 1.96 25.34
N ALA A 93 10.47 3.11 24.83
CA ALA A 93 11.42 3.99 25.51
C ALA A 93 10.82 4.55 26.82
N SER A 94 9.58 5.02 26.80
CA SER A 94 8.89 5.52 28.00
C SER A 94 8.70 4.42 29.05
N LEU A 95 8.37 3.20 28.62
CA LEU A 95 8.27 2.06 29.52
C LEU A 95 9.63 1.69 30.13
N ALA A 96 10.70 1.70 29.33
CA ALA A 96 12.05 1.45 29.81
C ALA A 96 12.48 2.49 30.87
N GLU A 97 12.22 3.77 30.61
CA GLU A 97 12.47 4.86 31.56
C GLU A 97 11.65 4.70 32.85
N PHE A 98 10.37 4.34 32.74
CA PHE A 98 9.54 4.06 33.91
C PHE A 98 10.09 2.90 34.74
N VAL A 99 10.51 1.80 34.10
CA VAL A 99 11.09 0.65 34.81
C VAL A 99 12.40 1.04 35.50
N ASP A 100 13.28 1.78 34.82
CA ASP A 100 14.57 2.21 35.36
C ASP A 100 14.44 3.19 36.54
N SER A 101 13.45 4.08 36.46
CA SER A 101 13.14 5.04 37.54
C SER A 101 12.32 4.43 38.69
N SER A 102 11.79 3.23 38.53
CA SER A 102 10.99 2.56 39.54
C SER A 102 11.85 1.72 40.49
N ARG A 103 11.47 1.71 41.77
CA ARG A 103 12.08 0.84 42.80
C ARG A 103 11.06 -0.17 43.29
N TYR A 104 11.39 -1.45 43.16
CA TYR A 104 10.56 -2.53 43.72
C TYR A 104 10.53 -2.45 45.24
N ILE A 105 9.32 -2.35 45.80
CA ILE A 105 9.07 -2.49 47.23
C ILE A 105 8.39 -3.85 47.43
N PRO A 106 9.06 -4.85 48.02
CA PRO A 106 8.41 -6.12 48.33
C PRO A 106 7.28 -5.89 49.33
N PRO A 107 6.17 -6.65 49.24
CA PRO A 107 5.10 -6.56 50.21
C PRO A 107 5.66 -6.90 51.59
N THR A 108 5.61 -5.94 52.51
CA THR A 108 5.94 -6.17 53.91
C THR A 108 4.99 -7.27 54.40
N SER A 109 5.53 -8.36 54.94
CA SER A 109 4.73 -9.32 55.68
C SER A 109 3.97 -8.54 56.73
N ILE A 110 2.65 -8.39 56.54
CA ILE A 110 1.74 -7.91 57.58
C ILE A 110 2.06 -8.80 58.78
N GLY A 111 2.58 -8.17 59.83
CA GLY A 111 3.11 -8.84 61.00
C GLY A 111 2.09 -9.84 61.53
N MET A 112 2.50 -11.11 61.62
CA MET A 112 1.99 -12.01 62.64
C MET A 112 2.45 -11.46 63.98
N VAL A 113 1.60 -10.67 64.64
CA VAL A 113 1.55 -10.54 66.11
C VAL A 113 0.08 -10.48 66.51
#